data_AF-A0AAV2KRU9-F1
#
_entry.id   AF-A0AAV2KRU9-F1
#
_cell.length_a   1.000
_cell.length_b   1.000
_cell.length_c   1.000
_cell.angle_alpha   90.00
_cell.angle_beta   90.00
_cell.angle_gamma   90.00
#
_symmetry.space_group_name_H-M   'P 1'
#
loop_
_entity.id
_entity.type
_entity.pdbx_description
1 polymer ?
#
loop_
_entity_poly.entity_id
_entity_poly.type
_entity_poly.pdbx_seq_one_letter_code
_entity_poly.pdbx_strand_id
1 'polypeptide(L)'
;MSRRSPRLVETGYYDVDGSPRISYSDNSRRNSNTSTKIRPHSQPLEVAVLRFIHVPEPAVQPRSWLSLAWVIVQLLLVGLVVSWVTMKFAADGDVRQQLQEEVKHLRQLQEDVNYLRQQLAHHNAIVSAPLANFALEAHGAQVMTALTSKTHVPKKAPLWHIPLGPDTVIKGHNYPLIPGQCWAFNGQNGSIFIALPLKIHITQVTVGHILKAQSLTGTIQSAPKSFSVYGLKDFEQPEVRLVKFLYDADGDSFQTFEILERHKEETFRYVRVEIHDNHGHDVVTCVYSFRWTLPVPPPHLSPAQWTLPVPPPHLSRAQWTLPVPPPHLSPAQWTLQ
;
A
#
# COMPACT_ATOMS: atom_id res chain seq x y z
N MET A 1 -25.00 -4.48 -36.41
CA MET A 1 -24.17 -4.30 -35.21
C MET A 1 -25.02 -4.57 -33.99
N SER A 2 -24.73 -5.64 -33.23
CA SER A 2 -25.55 -6.06 -32.08
C SER A 2 -25.41 -5.04 -30.94
N ARG A 3 -26.53 -4.48 -30.45
CA ARG A 3 -26.53 -3.53 -29.33
C ARG A 3 -26.20 -4.29 -28.04
N ARG A 4 -25.05 -3.97 -27.43
CA ARG A 4 -24.65 -4.51 -26.12
C ARG A 4 -25.44 -3.80 -25.01
N SER A 5 -25.80 -4.54 -23.95
CA SER A 5 -26.52 -4.00 -22.80
C SER A 5 -25.59 -3.15 -21.93
N PRO A 6 -25.94 -1.87 -21.62
CA PRO A 6 -25.10 -0.99 -20.80
C PRO A 6 -24.78 -1.56 -19.42
N ARG A 7 -25.77 -2.24 -18.81
CA ARG A 7 -25.63 -2.84 -17.48
C ARG A 7 -24.56 -3.94 -17.45
N LEU A 8 -24.39 -4.70 -18.53
CA LEU A 8 -23.40 -5.79 -18.58
C LEU A 8 -21.98 -5.28 -18.87
N VAL A 9 -21.85 -4.10 -19.47
CA VAL A 9 -20.55 -3.44 -19.69
C VAL A 9 -20.01 -2.93 -18.35
N GLU A 10 -20.85 -2.31 -17.54
CA GLU A 10 -20.47 -1.75 -16.24
C GLU A 10 -20.04 -2.81 -15.22
N THR A 11 -20.60 -4.03 -15.32
CA THR A 11 -20.22 -5.15 -14.46
C THR A 11 -18.99 -5.93 -14.96
N GLY A 12 -18.33 -5.49 -16.03
CA GLY A 12 -17.12 -6.13 -16.56
C GLY A 12 -17.37 -7.50 -17.23
N TYR A 13 -18.56 -7.72 -17.78
CA TYR A 13 -18.95 -9.02 -18.37
C TYR A 13 -18.24 -9.32 -19.70
N TYR A 14 -17.72 -8.30 -20.39
CA TYR A 14 -17.04 -8.43 -21.68
C TYR A 14 -15.53 -8.23 -21.53
N ASP A 15 -14.74 -9.02 -22.26
CA ASP A 15 -13.29 -8.81 -22.38
C ASP A 15 -12.95 -7.62 -23.28
N VAL A 16 -11.66 -7.27 -23.31
CA VAL A 16 -11.12 -6.08 -24.01
C VAL A 16 -11.37 -6.14 -25.53
N ASP A 17 -11.52 -7.35 -26.09
CA ASP A 17 -11.89 -7.63 -27.48
C ASP A 17 -13.43 -7.61 -27.71
N GLY A 18 -14.22 -7.47 -26.65
CA GLY A 18 -15.68 -7.39 -26.68
C GLY A 18 -16.40 -8.74 -26.65
N SER A 19 -15.69 -9.83 -26.38
CA SER A 19 -16.23 -11.18 -26.20
C SER A 19 -16.86 -11.33 -24.81
N PRO A 20 -18.02 -12.00 -24.63
CA PRO A 20 -18.55 -12.27 -23.30
C PRO A 20 -17.67 -13.29 -22.57
N ARG A 21 -17.32 -13.01 -21.31
CA ARG A 21 -16.41 -13.84 -20.50
C ARG A 21 -16.93 -15.23 -20.16
N ILE A 22 -18.25 -15.43 -20.20
CA ILE A 22 -18.90 -16.72 -19.95
C ILE A 22 -19.96 -16.93 -21.04
N SER A 23 -19.81 -17.98 -21.85
CA SER A 23 -20.86 -18.43 -22.77
C SER A 23 -21.50 -19.69 -22.20
N TYR A 24 -22.76 -19.62 -21.80
CA TYR A 24 -23.54 -20.82 -21.52
C TYR A 24 -24.04 -21.39 -22.85
N SER A 25 -23.66 -22.63 -23.17
CA SER A 25 -24.36 -23.40 -24.21
C SER A 25 -25.69 -23.87 -23.64
N ASP A 26 -26.78 -23.34 -24.19
CA ASP A 26 -28.14 -23.71 -23.80
C ASP A 26 -28.47 -25.11 -24.35
N ASN A 27 -28.53 -26.10 -23.46
CA ASN A 27 -28.96 -27.45 -23.81
C ASN A 27 -30.46 -27.56 -23.53
N SER A 28 -31.27 -27.19 -24.52
CA SER A 28 -32.72 -27.33 -24.51
C SER A 28 -33.09 -28.83 -24.38
N ARG A 29 -33.45 -29.25 -23.16
CA ARG A 29 -34.27 -30.46 -22.94
C ARG A 29 -35.65 -30.04 -22.49
N ARG A 30 -36.51 -29.91 -23.49
CA ARG A 30 -37.96 -29.78 -23.44
C ARG A 30 -38.55 -30.96 -22.65
N ASN A 31 -38.96 -30.74 -21.41
CA ASN A 31 -39.69 -31.75 -20.62
C ASN A 31 -41.17 -31.72 -21.05
N SER A 32 -41.60 -32.70 -21.83
CA SER A 32 -43.01 -32.89 -22.18
C SER A 32 -43.75 -33.54 -21.01
N ASN A 33 -44.43 -32.73 -20.20
CA ASN A 33 -45.46 -33.22 -19.29
C ASN A 33 -46.70 -33.58 -20.11
N THR A 34 -46.95 -34.88 -20.31
CA THR A 34 -48.20 -35.35 -20.90
C THR A 34 -49.23 -35.55 -19.80
N SER A 35 -50.26 -34.71 -19.87
CA SER A 35 -51.45 -34.68 -19.03
C SER A 35 -52.19 -36.01 -19.00
N THR A 36 -52.58 -36.39 -17.79
CA THR A 36 -53.71 -37.27 -17.47
C THR A 36 -54.95 -36.92 -18.30
N LYS A 37 -55.63 -37.95 -18.83
CA LYS A 37 -56.96 -37.84 -19.44
C LYS A 37 -57.82 -39.03 -19.01
N ILE A 38 -58.82 -38.74 -18.20
CA ILE A 38 -59.95 -39.61 -17.83
C ILE A 38 -61.04 -39.44 -18.89
N ARG A 39 -61.69 -40.54 -19.34
CA ARG A 39 -63.15 -40.66 -19.63
C ARG A 39 -63.52 -42.09 -20.13
N PRO A 40 -64.82 -42.47 -20.11
CA PRO A 40 -65.29 -43.79 -19.62
C PRO A 40 -66.13 -44.59 -20.66
N HIS A 41 -66.84 -45.62 -20.18
CA HIS A 41 -67.85 -46.50 -20.85
C HIS A 41 -67.28 -47.60 -21.77
N SER A 42 -67.78 -48.84 -21.81
CA SER A 42 -69.08 -49.44 -21.44
C SER A 42 -68.96 -50.98 -21.39
N GLN A 43 -69.79 -51.65 -20.56
CA GLN A 43 -69.98 -53.12 -20.49
C GLN A 43 -70.64 -53.69 -21.78
N PRO A 44 -70.72 -55.03 -21.95
CA PRO A 44 -71.89 -55.73 -21.43
C PRO A 44 -71.63 -57.10 -20.78
N LEU A 45 -72.68 -57.54 -20.09
CA LEU A 45 -72.88 -58.72 -19.27
C LEU A 45 -72.71 -60.05 -20.01
N GLU A 46 -72.10 -61.02 -19.35
CA GLU A 46 -72.37 -62.44 -19.62
C GLU A 46 -72.82 -63.11 -18.31
N VAL A 47 -73.98 -63.76 -18.39
CA VAL A 47 -74.66 -64.43 -17.28
C VAL A 47 -74.10 -65.84 -17.16
N ALA A 48 -73.40 -66.14 -16.07
CA ALA A 48 -73.02 -67.51 -15.72
C ALA A 48 -73.57 -67.87 -14.33
N VAL A 49 -74.60 -68.72 -14.41
CA VAL A 49 -75.37 -69.43 -13.40
C VAL A 49 -74.55 -69.93 -12.20
N LEU A 50 -75.13 -69.71 -11.01
CA LEU A 50 -74.80 -70.28 -9.70
C LEU A 50 -74.25 -71.71 -9.73
N ARG A 51 -73.04 -71.90 -9.18
CA ARG A 51 -72.66 -73.14 -8.49
C ARG A 51 -71.97 -72.83 -7.18
N PHE A 52 -72.57 -73.34 -6.10
CA PHE A 52 -72.06 -73.37 -4.75
C PHE A 52 -70.64 -73.96 -4.70
N ILE A 53 -69.69 -73.21 -4.15
CA ILE A 53 -68.43 -73.76 -3.66
C ILE A 53 -68.15 -73.14 -2.28
N HIS A 54 -68.23 -74.04 -1.29
CA HIS A 54 -67.62 -74.05 0.03
C HIS A 54 -66.85 -72.79 0.48
N VAL A 55 -67.29 -72.20 1.58
CA VAL A 55 -66.49 -71.29 2.42
C VAL A 55 -65.48 -72.13 3.21
N PRO A 56 -64.16 -71.98 3.04
CA PRO A 56 -63.21 -72.49 4.00
C PRO A 56 -62.96 -71.45 5.09
N GLU A 57 -63.01 -71.88 6.35
CA GLU A 57 -62.45 -71.15 7.50
C GLU A 57 -60.99 -70.73 7.22
N PRO A 58 -60.57 -69.51 7.59
CA PRO A 58 -59.17 -69.14 7.47
C PRO A 58 -58.34 -69.89 8.52
N ALA A 59 -57.60 -70.89 8.05
CA ALA A 59 -56.52 -71.51 8.82
C ALA A 59 -55.47 -70.44 9.18
N VAL A 60 -55.30 -70.17 10.48
CA VAL A 60 -54.22 -69.35 11.01
C VAL A 60 -52.90 -70.10 10.81
N GLN A 61 -52.12 -69.72 9.81
CA GLN A 61 -50.75 -70.23 9.66
C GLN A 61 -49.85 -69.68 10.77
N PRO A 62 -48.96 -70.50 11.37
CA PRO A 62 -47.97 -70.00 12.30
C PRO A 62 -47.02 -69.07 11.54
N ARG A 63 -47.05 -67.77 11.84
CA ARG A 63 -46.05 -66.81 11.33
C ARG A 63 -44.66 -67.37 11.60
N SER A 64 -43.91 -67.65 10.54
CA SER A 64 -42.57 -68.20 10.68
C SER A 64 -41.70 -67.20 11.45
N TRP A 65 -41.13 -67.64 12.56
CA TRP A 65 -40.15 -66.91 13.37
C TRP A 65 -39.00 -66.35 12.51
N LEU A 66 -38.70 -67.00 11.38
CA LEU A 66 -37.78 -66.56 10.34
C LEU A 66 -38.18 -65.22 9.70
N SER A 67 -39.47 -64.96 9.47
CA SER A 67 -39.95 -63.68 8.91
C SER A 67 -39.76 -62.51 9.88
N LEU A 68 -40.05 -62.72 11.16
CA LEU A 68 -39.78 -61.75 12.23
C LEU A 68 -38.28 -61.51 12.40
N ALA A 69 -37.47 -62.57 12.40
CA ALA A 69 -36.01 -62.47 12.47
C ALA A 69 -35.45 -61.67 11.27
N TRP A 70 -35.96 -61.89 10.06
CA TRP A 70 -35.52 -61.17 8.86
C TRP A 70 -35.87 -59.67 8.92
N VAL A 71 -37.07 -59.33 9.41
CA VAL A 71 -37.47 -57.92 9.65
C VAL A 71 -36.57 -57.27 10.70
N ILE A 72 -36.24 -57.97 11.78
CA ILE A 72 -35.34 -57.47 12.82
C ILE A 72 -33.94 -57.22 12.23
N VAL A 73 -33.41 -58.14 11.41
CA VAL A 73 -32.12 -57.97 10.75
C VAL A 73 -32.12 -56.75 9.81
N GLN A 74 -33.18 -56.54 9.04
CA GLN A 74 -33.32 -55.36 8.17
C GLN A 74 -33.37 -54.06 8.97
N LEU A 75 -34.11 -54.03 10.08
CA LEU A 75 -34.16 -52.86 10.96
C LEU A 75 -32.80 -52.56 11.61
N LEU A 76 -32.05 -53.59 12.01
CA LEU A 76 -30.69 -53.43 12.52
C LEU A 76 -29.73 -52.91 11.44
N LEU A 77 -29.81 -53.41 10.21
CA LEU A 77 -29.01 -52.92 9.09
C LEU A 77 -29.32 -51.46 8.76
N VAL A 78 -30.60 -51.08 8.72
CA VAL A 78 -31.02 -49.69 8.54
C VAL A 78 -30.50 -48.82 9.68
N GLY A 79 -30.60 -49.28 10.93
CA GLY A 79 -30.07 -48.58 12.10
C GLY A 79 -28.55 -48.36 12.02
N LEU A 80 -27.79 -49.36 11.56
CA LEU A 80 -26.34 -49.24 11.36
C LEU A 80 -25.99 -48.26 10.23
N VAL A 81 -26.73 -48.27 9.11
CA VAL A 81 -26.51 -47.33 8.01
C VAL A 81 -26.84 -45.91 8.45
N VAL A 82 -27.95 -45.69 9.15
CA VAL A 82 -28.32 -44.38 9.70
C VAL A 82 -27.25 -43.90 10.68
N SER A 83 -26.80 -44.75 11.60
CA SER A 83 -25.72 -44.43 12.54
C SER A 83 -24.42 -44.04 11.80
N TRP A 84 -23.99 -44.84 10.81
CA TRP A 84 -22.80 -44.55 10.01
C TRP A 84 -22.90 -43.23 9.25
N VAL A 85 -24.06 -42.95 8.63
CA VAL A 85 -24.33 -41.69 7.94
C VAL A 85 -24.26 -40.52 8.93
N THR A 86 -24.90 -40.63 10.10
CA THR A 86 -24.86 -39.56 11.12
C THR A 86 -23.46 -39.32 11.67
N MET A 87 -22.65 -40.37 11.88
CA MET A 87 -21.25 -40.23 12.30
C MET A 87 -20.38 -39.58 11.22
N LYS A 88 -20.63 -39.88 9.94
CA LYS A 88 -19.95 -39.21 8.81
C LYS A 88 -20.31 -37.73 8.70
N PHE A 89 -21.58 -37.38 8.85
CA PHE A 89 -22.01 -35.97 8.91
C PHE A 89 -21.45 -35.23 10.13
N ALA A 90 -21.28 -35.90 11.27
CA ALA A 90 -20.65 -35.32 12.45
C ALA A 90 -19.14 -35.08 12.25
N ALA A 91 -18.43 -36.01 11.60
CA ALA A 91 -17.01 -35.84 11.24
C ALA A 91 -16.80 -34.70 10.22
N ASP A 92 -17.72 -34.53 9.26
CA ASP A 92 -17.72 -33.36 8.35
C ASP A 92 -18.01 -32.04 9.09
N GLY A 93 -18.65 -32.09 10.26
CA GLY A 93 -18.88 -30.93 11.12
C GLY A 93 -17.57 -30.33 11.64
N ASP A 94 -16.61 -31.17 12.02
CA ASP A 94 -15.28 -30.77 12.48
C ASP A 94 -14.47 -30.13 11.34
N VAL A 95 -14.48 -30.75 10.16
CA VAL A 95 -13.86 -30.20 8.94
C VAL A 95 -14.48 -28.85 8.55
N ARG A 96 -15.80 -28.69 8.69
CA ARG A 96 -16.49 -27.41 8.44
C ARG A 96 -16.12 -26.34 9.45
N GLN A 97 -15.96 -26.70 10.72
CA GLN A 97 -15.51 -25.76 11.75
C GLN A 97 -14.07 -25.31 11.49
N GLN A 98 -13.18 -26.23 11.17
CA GLN A 98 -11.80 -25.92 10.82
C GLN A 98 -11.72 -25.01 9.59
N LEU A 99 -12.51 -25.30 8.54
CA LEU A 99 -12.60 -24.45 7.36
C LEU A 99 -13.17 -23.06 7.67
N GLN A 100 -14.14 -22.96 8.59
CA GLN A 100 -14.70 -21.67 9.02
C GLN A 100 -13.68 -20.82 9.77
N GLU A 101 -12.86 -21.43 10.64
CA GLU A 101 -11.78 -20.73 11.34
C GLU A 101 -10.67 -20.28 10.38
N GLU A 102 -10.28 -21.11 9.42
CA GLU A 102 -9.33 -20.69 8.38
C GLU A 102 -9.88 -19.53 7.53
N VAL A 103 -11.16 -19.57 7.14
CA VAL A 103 -11.80 -18.48 6.40
C VAL A 103 -11.87 -17.19 7.23
N LYS A 104 -12.14 -17.27 8.54
CA LYS A 104 -12.09 -16.11 9.43
C LYS A 104 -10.68 -15.54 9.51
N HIS A 105 -9.68 -16.39 9.69
CA HIS A 105 -8.28 -15.99 9.74
C HIS A 105 -7.84 -15.31 8.45
N LEU A 106 -8.21 -15.85 7.29
CA LEU A 106 -7.92 -15.25 5.98
C LEU A 106 -8.60 -13.88 5.79
N ARG A 107 -9.82 -13.69 6.30
CA ARG A 107 -10.48 -12.37 6.29
C ARG A 107 -9.75 -11.37 7.16
N GLN A 108 -9.35 -11.77 8.37
CA GLN A 108 -8.56 -10.91 9.25
C GLN A 108 -7.25 -10.50 8.58
N LEU A 109 -6.55 -11.47 7.99
CA LEU A 109 -5.30 -11.19 7.28
C LEU A 109 -5.50 -10.22 6.12
N GLN A 110 -6.62 -10.34 5.39
CA GLN A 110 -6.96 -9.43 4.31
C GLN A 110 -7.25 -8.02 4.81
N GLU A 111 -7.93 -7.88 5.95
CA GLU A 111 -8.18 -6.60 6.60
C GLU A 111 -6.87 -5.96 7.07
N ASP A 112 -5.98 -6.72 7.70
CA ASP A 112 -4.66 -6.27 8.14
C ASP A 112 -3.80 -5.81 6.94
N VAL A 113 -3.79 -6.57 5.84
CA VAL A 113 -3.08 -6.19 4.61
C VAL A 113 -3.66 -4.92 4.00
N ASN A 114 -4.98 -4.77 3.97
CA ASN A 114 -5.63 -3.56 3.46
C ASN A 114 -5.32 -2.35 4.34
N TYR A 115 -5.33 -2.52 5.65
CA TYR A 115 -4.92 -1.51 6.61
C TYR A 115 -3.46 -1.08 6.40
N LEU A 116 -2.53 -2.04 6.28
CA LEU A 116 -1.12 -1.76 6.00
C LEU A 116 -0.92 -1.07 4.64
N ARG A 117 -1.66 -1.48 3.61
CA ARG A 117 -1.64 -0.80 2.31
C ARG A 117 -2.15 0.63 2.41
N GLN A 118 -3.19 0.88 3.21
CA GLN A 118 -3.70 2.23 3.42
C GLN A 118 -2.70 3.09 4.19
N GLN A 119 -2.04 2.53 5.21
CA GLN A 119 -0.94 3.19 5.94
C GLN A 119 0.22 3.51 5.00
N LEU A 120 0.64 2.56 4.15
CA LEU A 120 1.70 2.76 3.17
C LEU A 120 1.30 3.79 2.10
N ALA A 121 0.04 3.79 1.64
CA ALA A 121 -0.47 4.75 0.68
C ALA A 121 -0.54 6.16 1.29
N HIS A 122 -0.95 6.29 2.55
CA HIS A 122 -0.94 7.56 3.28
C HIS A 122 0.49 8.07 3.49
N HIS A 123 1.40 7.19 3.89
CA HIS A 123 2.83 7.48 3.97
C HIS A 123 3.41 7.91 2.61
N ASN A 124 3.09 7.19 1.53
CA ASN A 124 3.50 7.55 0.16
C ASN A 124 2.78 8.80 -0.38
N ALA A 125 1.63 9.18 0.16
CA ALA A 125 0.94 10.42 -0.20
C ALA A 125 1.54 11.63 0.53
N ILE A 126 1.97 11.47 1.79
CA ILE A 126 2.77 12.46 2.53
C ILE A 126 4.15 12.61 1.88
N VAL A 127 4.73 11.52 1.38
CA VAL A 127 5.85 11.53 0.43
C VAL A 127 5.31 11.88 -0.98
N SER A 128 4.70 13.06 -1.10
CA SER A 128 4.23 13.67 -2.35
C SER A 128 5.05 13.21 -3.57
N ALA A 129 4.36 12.66 -4.59
CA ALA A 129 4.88 12.19 -5.89
C ALA A 129 6.35 12.51 -6.12
N PRO A 130 7.27 11.55 -6.28
CA PRO A 130 8.71 11.67 -5.97
C PRO A 130 9.35 12.93 -6.58
N LEU A 131 9.17 14.07 -5.91
CA LEU A 131 9.75 15.33 -6.32
C LEU A 131 11.23 15.20 -5.99
N ALA A 132 12.09 15.47 -6.99
CA ALA A 132 13.51 15.37 -6.79
C ALA A 132 13.95 16.27 -5.63
N ASN A 133 14.64 15.69 -4.65
CA ASN A 133 15.22 16.44 -3.54
C ASN A 133 16.57 17.03 -3.96
N PHE A 134 16.61 18.33 -4.22
CA PHE A 134 17.84 19.04 -4.59
C PHE A 134 18.73 19.41 -3.40
N ALA A 135 18.29 19.21 -2.15
CA ALA A 135 19.19 19.26 -0.99
C ALA A 135 20.10 18.05 -0.93
N LEU A 136 19.81 16.96 -1.63
CA LEU A 136 20.41 15.68 -1.29
C LEU A 136 21.92 15.68 -1.58
N GLU A 137 22.72 15.33 -0.58
CA GLU A 137 24.18 15.26 -0.73
C GLU A 137 24.59 14.24 -1.80
N ALA A 138 23.91 13.10 -1.86
CA ALA A 138 24.14 12.09 -2.89
C ALA A 138 23.84 12.59 -4.33
N HIS A 139 23.09 13.69 -4.47
CA HIS A 139 22.86 14.38 -5.75
C HIS A 139 23.79 15.58 -5.96
N GLY A 140 24.80 15.77 -5.12
CA GLY A 140 25.84 16.80 -5.25
C GLY A 140 25.55 18.10 -4.50
N ALA A 141 24.54 18.14 -3.64
CA ALA A 141 24.39 19.26 -2.70
C ALA A 141 25.47 19.20 -1.60
N GLN A 142 25.84 20.35 -1.05
CA GLN A 142 26.90 20.42 -0.04
C GLN A 142 26.56 21.45 1.03
N VAL A 143 26.83 21.12 2.30
CA VAL A 143 26.78 22.12 3.36
C VAL A 143 28.07 22.94 3.37
N MET A 144 27.92 24.25 3.48
CA MET A 144 29.04 25.18 3.64
C MET A 144 29.30 25.41 5.12
N THR A 145 30.13 24.54 5.69
CA THR A 145 30.43 24.53 7.14
C THR A 145 30.93 25.86 7.68
N ALA A 146 31.69 26.63 6.88
CA ALA A 146 32.20 27.95 7.29
C ALA A 146 31.11 29.02 7.50
N LEU A 147 29.96 28.88 6.84
CA LEU A 147 28.80 29.79 6.93
C LEU A 147 27.66 29.20 7.77
N THR A 148 27.87 28.01 8.33
CA THR A 148 26.90 27.25 9.11
C THR A 148 27.25 27.35 10.60
N SER A 149 26.22 27.33 11.44
CA SER A 149 26.39 27.35 12.89
C SER A 149 27.24 26.17 13.38
N LYS A 150 27.99 26.39 14.46
CA LYS A 150 28.87 25.35 15.01
C LYS A 150 28.04 24.22 15.63
N THR A 151 28.39 22.99 15.30
CA THR A 151 27.81 21.79 15.90
C THR A 151 27.99 21.81 17.42
N HIS A 152 26.92 21.46 18.13
CA HIS A 152 26.94 21.30 19.57
C HIS A 152 27.78 20.08 19.95
N VAL A 153 28.75 20.28 20.84
CA VAL A 153 29.55 19.21 21.45
C VAL A 153 29.18 19.13 22.93
N PRO A 154 28.57 18.04 23.40
CA PRO A 154 28.23 17.91 24.81
C PRO A 154 29.49 17.93 25.69
N LYS A 155 29.50 18.76 26.74
CA LYS A 155 30.67 18.93 27.62
C LYS A 155 31.14 17.64 28.31
N LYS A 156 30.24 16.67 28.50
CA LYS A 156 30.49 15.38 29.16
C LYS A 156 30.42 14.19 28.20
N ALA A 157 30.57 14.42 26.90
CA ALA A 157 30.60 13.33 25.94
C ALA A 157 31.87 12.47 26.14
N PRO A 158 31.77 11.13 26.01
CA PRO A 158 32.95 10.27 25.95
C PRO A 158 33.88 10.69 24.81
N LEU A 159 35.19 10.45 24.93
CA LEU A 159 36.17 10.90 23.92
C LEU A 159 35.96 10.28 22.53
N TRP A 160 35.31 9.11 22.46
CA TRP A 160 34.96 8.44 21.20
C TRP A 160 33.66 8.95 20.57
N HIS A 161 32.87 9.77 21.27
CA HIS A 161 31.61 10.28 20.75
C HIS A 161 31.87 11.42 19.76
N ILE A 162 31.63 11.14 18.48
CA ILE A 162 31.70 12.12 17.41
C ILE A 162 30.27 12.65 17.16
N PRO A 163 30.00 13.95 17.41
CA PRO A 163 28.68 14.52 17.14
C PRO A 163 28.43 14.57 15.63
N LEU A 164 27.17 14.38 15.24
CA LEU A 164 26.76 14.48 13.84
C LEU A 164 26.88 15.93 13.34
N GLY A 165 27.55 16.09 12.21
CA GLY A 165 27.75 17.38 11.55
C GLY A 165 26.50 17.87 10.81
N PRO A 166 26.52 19.10 10.29
CA PRO A 166 25.39 19.67 9.57
C PRO A 166 25.06 18.94 8.27
N ASP A 167 26.01 18.22 7.66
CA ASP A 167 25.79 17.40 6.48
C ASP A 167 24.72 16.33 6.69
N THR A 168 24.53 15.87 7.94
CA THR A 168 23.46 14.92 8.32
C THR A 168 22.08 15.39 7.85
N VAL A 169 21.81 16.70 7.87
CA VAL A 169 20.51 17.26 7.48
C VAL A 169 20.16 17.02 6.01
N ILE A 170 21.18 16.79 5.17
CA ILE A 170 21.02 16.58 3.73
C ILE A 170 21.34 15.17 3.25
N LYS A 171 21.48 14.20 4.17
CA LYS A 171 21.74 12.78 3.83
C LYS A 171 20.55 12.03 3.25
N GLY A 172 19.37 12.65 3.20
CA GLY A 172 18.16 12.02 2.65
C GLY A 172 17.48 11.06 3.62
N HIS A 173 17.44 11.40 4.91
CA HIS A 173 16.65 10.63 5.87
C HIS A 173 15.20 10.50 5.40
N ASN A 174 14.70 9.27 5.44
CA ASN A 174 13.31 8.93 5.13
C ASN A 174 12.53 8.69 6.42
N TYR A 175 11.20 8.65 6.31
CA TYR A 175 10.38 8.25 7.45
C TYR A 175 10.45 6.71 7.65
N PRO A 176 10.49 6.23 8.90
CA PRO A 176 10.55 7.02 10.13
C PRO A 176 11.96 7.59 10.38
N LEU A 177 12.02 8.83 10.88
CA LEU A 177 13.27 9.42 11.35
C LEU A 177 13.77 8.69 12.59
N ILE A 178 15.09 8.48 12.69
CA ILE A 178 15.71 7.71 13.78
C ILE A 178 16.16 8.68 14.89
N PRO A 179 15.66 8.56 16.14
CA PRO A 179 16.09 9.41 17.25
C PRO A 179 17.62 9.50 17.39
N GLY A 180 18.14 10.70 17.60
CA GLY A 180 19.59 10.97 17.67
C GLY A 180 20.31 11.17 16.34
N GLN A 181 19.69 10.85 15.18
CA GLN A 181 20.26 11.13 13.85
C GLN A 181 19.97 12.56 13.37
N CYS A 182 20.24 13.57 14.21
CA CYS A 182 20.07 14.99 13.89
C CYS A 182 21.38 15.76 14.02
N TRP A 183 21.48 16.85 13.29
CA TRP A 183 22.48 17.87 13.56
C TRP A 183 22.00 18.78 14.69
N ALA A 184 22.80 18.89 15.76
CA ALA A 184 22.53 19.78 16.87
C ALA A 184 23.44 21.02 16.82
N PHE A 185 22.90 22.20 17.10
CA PHE A 185 23.67 23.43 17.35
C PHE A 185 23.32 24.06 18.70
N ASN A 186 24.20 24.91 19.21
CA ASN A 186 24.03 25.57 20.51
C ASN A 186 22.93 26.64 20.49
N GLY A 187 22.04 26.61 21.48
CA GLY A 187 20.97 27.59 21.66
C GLY A 187 19.74 27.34 20.77
N GLN A 188 18.90 28.38 20.67
CA GLN A 188 17.64 28.34 19.93
C GLN A 188 17.74 28.93 18.52
N ASN A 189 18.80 29.70 18.26
CA ASN A 189 19.02 30.43 17.01
C ASN A 189 20.25 29.88 16.29
N GLY A 190 20.15 29.71 14.99
CA GLY A 190 21.24 29.18 14.18
C GLY A 190 20.97 29.30 12.70
N SER A 191 21.95 28.92 11.90
CA SER A 191 21.87 28.97 10.45
C SER A 191 22.60 27.78 9.83
N ILE A 192 22.07 27.31 8.71
CA ILE A 192 22.75 26.37 7.81
C ILE A 192 22.76 26.93 6.40
N PHE A 193 23.89 26.76 5.72
CA PHE A 193 24.08 27.24 4.36
C PHE A 193 24.38 26.06 3.45
N ILE A 194 23.57 25.90 2.39
CA ILE A 194 23.58 24.74 1.50
C ILE A 194 23.82 25.22 0.08
N ALA A 195 24.86 24.69 -0.57
CA ALA A 195 25.07 24.82 -2.00
C ALA A 195 24.32 23.69 -2.71
N LEU A 196 23.41 24.04 -3.61
CA LEU A 196 22.69 23.09 -4.44
C LEU A 196 23.60 22.60 -5.57
N PRO A 197 23.32 21.43 -6.20
CA PRO A 197 24.15 20.92 -7.29
C PRO A 197 24.08 21.75 -8.58
N LEU A 198 22.97 22.48 -8.79
CA LEU A 198 22.74 23.40 -9.90
C LEU A 198 21.81 24.55 -9.46
N LYS A 199 21.64 25.57 -10.32
CA LYS A 199 20.66 26.65 -10.13
C LYS A 199 19.25 26.11 -10.40
N ILE A 200 18.34 26.23 -9.44
CA ILE A 200 16.99 25.62 -9.51
C ILE A 200 15.87 26.57 -9.06
N HIS A 201 14.65 26.33 -9.56
CA HIS A 201 13.41 27.03 -9.20
C HIS A 201 12.73 26.44 -7.96
N ILE A 202 13.22 26.73 -6.75
CA ILE A 202 12.65 26.16 -5.52
C ILE A 202 11.16 26.50 -5.43
N THR A 203 10.27 25.53 -5.27
CA THR A 203 8.83 25.80 -5.05
C THR A 203 8.36 25.42 -3.66
N GLN A 204 8.95 24.38 -3.10
CA GLN A 204 8.58 23.85 -1.80
C GLN A 204 9.83 23.51 -1.00
N VAL A 205 9.74 23.74 0.30
CA VAL A 205 10.76 23.37 1.27
C VAL A 205 10.11 22.44 2.29
N THR A 206 10.70 21.28 2.51
CA THR A 206 10.25 20.33 3.53
C THR A 206 11.25 20.27 4.67
N VAL A 207 10.74 20.31 5.90
CA VAL A 207 11.52 20.13 7.13
C VAL A 207 11.06 18.86 7.82
N GLY A 208 12.01 18.01 8.22
CA GLY A 208 11.76 16.79 8.97
C GLY A 208 12.20 16.91 10.43
N HIS A 209 11.40 16.35 11.34
CA HIS A 209 11.76 16.07 12.74
C HIS A 209 11.04 14.80 13.25
N ILE A 210 11.63 14.10 14.23
CA ILE A 210 10.98 12.94 14.86
C ILE A 210 9.65 13.34 15.53
N LEU A 211 8.71 12.39 15.61
CA LEU A 211 7.45 12.56 16.34
C LEU A 211 7.68 12.47 17.87
N LYS A 212 6.79 13.08 18.65
CA LYS A 212 6.80 12.99 20.13
C LYS A 212 6.83 11.53 20.63
N ALA A 213 6.09 10.64 19.99
CA ALA A 213 6.03 9.21 20.33
C ALA A 213 7.37 8.47 20.10
N GLN A 214 8.28 9.02 19.29
CA GLN A 214 9.61 8.47 19.06
C GLN A 214 10.65 9.04 20.05
N SER A 215 10.30 10.09 20.80
CA SER A 215 11.19 10.74 21.77
C SER A 215 11.16 10.01 23.11
N LEU A 216 12.33 9.82 23.72
CA LEU A 216 12.46 9.21 25.05
C LEU A 216 11.79 10.04 26.16
N THR A 217 11.70 11.36 25.98
CA THR A 217 11.05 12.26 26.94
C THR A 217 9.57 12.49 26.63
N GLY A 218 9.04 11.90 25.55
CA GLY A 218 7.70 12.19 25.04
C GLY A 218 7.51 13.63 24.51
N THR A 219 8.59 14.41 24.39
CA THR A 219 8.56 15.80 23.90
C THR A 219 9.65 16.02 22.84
N ILE A 220 9.48 17.06 22.02
CA ILE A 220 10.45 17.47 20.99
C ILE A 220 10.80 18.95 21.14
N GLN A 221 11.10 19.39 22.36
CA GLN A 221 11.42 20.80 22.66
C GLN A 221 12.62 21.34 21.86
N SER A 222 13.54 20.46 21.43
CA SER A 222 14.69 20.82 20.60
C SER A 222 14.38 20.95 19.11
N ALA A 223 13.15 20.63 18.66
CA ALA A 223 12.75 20.82 17.28
C ALA A 223 12.79 22.32 16.92
N PRO A 224 13.26 22.70 15.72
CA PRO A 224 13.17 24.08 15.24
C PRO A 224 11.69 24.46 15.16
N LYS A 225 11.36 25.70 15.55
CA LYS A 225 9.98 26.20 15.53
C LYS A 225 9.82 27.24 14.44
N SER A 226 10.32 28.45 14.60
CA SER A 226 10.29 29.51 13.59
C SER A 226 11.58 29.50 12.78
N PHE A 227 11.48 29.48 11.46
CA PHE A 227 12.64 29.61 10.58
C PHE A 227 12.30 30.39 9.30
N SER A 228 13.33 30.90 8.64
CA SER A 228 13.24 31.58 7.35
C SER A 228 14.23 30.99 6.37
N VAL A 229 13.84 30.97 5.11
CA VAL A 229 14.65 30.42 4.02
C VAL A 229 14.98 31.53 3.05
N TYR A 230 16.27 31.66 2.71
CA TYR A 230 16.79 32.70 1.84
C TYR A 230 17.56 32.10 0.68
N GLY A 231 17.17 32.44 -0.55
CA GLY A 231 17.84 32.02 -1.77
C GLY A 231 18.88 33.04 -2.20
N LEU A 232 20.02 32.55 -2.70
CA LEU A 232 21.03 33.35 -3.37
C LEU A 232 21.32 32.76 -4.75
N LYS A 233 21.37 33.64 -5.75
CA LYS A 233 21.75 33.28 -7.11
C LYS A 233 23.24 32.94 -7.19
N ASP A 234 24.06 33.80 -6.59
CA ASP A 234 25.51 33.72 -6.47
C ASP A 234 25.93 34.45 -5.16
N PHE A 235 27.18 34.27 -4.68
CA PHE A 235 27.65 34.91 -3.43
C PHE A 235 27.69 36.44 -3.46
N GLU A 236 27.83 37.01 -4.65
CA GLU A 236 27.95 38.45 -4.86
C GLU A 236 26.58 39.15 -4.87
N GLN A 237 25.50 38.37 -5.01
CA GLN A 237 24.14 38.89 -5.10
C GLN A 237 23.46 38.92 -3.73
N PRO A 238 22.56 39.89 -3.49
CA PRO A 238 21.82 39.95 -2.23
C PRO A 238 20.94 38.71 -2.06
N GLU A 239 20.86 38.25 -0.82
CA GLU A 239 19.94 37.18 -0.46
C GLU A 239 18.49 37.62 -0.51
N VAL A 240 17.62 36.71 -0.93
CA VAL A 240 16.19 36.96 -1.07
C VAL A 240 15.43 35.98 -0.17
N ARG A 241 14.62 36.51 0.75
CA ARG A 241 13.79 35.67 1.62
C ARG A 241 12.69 35.01 0.80
N LEU A 242 12.85 33.71 0.58
CA LEU A 242 11.89 32.87 -0.13
C LEU A 242 10.66 32.65 0.73
N VAL A 243 10.87 32.43 2.04
CA VAL A 243 9.76 32.13 2.93
C VAL A 243 10.08 32.21 4.43
N LYS A 244 9.04 32.28 5.27
CA LYS A 244 9.11 32.21 6.73
C LYS A 244 7.96 31.35 7.26
N PHE A 245 8.28 30.36 8.10
CA PHE A 245 7.30 29.39 8.59
C PHE A 245 7.52 28.99 10.03
N LEU A 246 6.49 28.33 10.56
CA LEU A 246 6.46 27.71 11.87
C LEU A 246 6.30 26.20 11.68
N TYR A 247 7.24 25.42 12.19
CA TYR A 247 7.09 23.99 12.37
C TYR A 247 6.12 23.72 13.51
N ASP A 248 5.17 22.81 13.29
CA ASP A 248 4.22 22.38 14.30
C ASP A 248 4.73 21.11 14.99
N ALA A 249 5.06 21.20 16.29
CA ALA A 249 5.51 20.04 17.06
C ALA A 249 4.42 18.98 17.29
N ASP A 250 3.15 19.32 17.07
CA ASP A 250 2.01 18.42 17.17
C ASP A 250 1.54 17.92 15.79
N GLY A 251 2.16 18.41 14.71
CA GLY A 251 1.86 18.03 13.33
C GLY A 251 2.66 16.83 12.84
N ASP A 252 2.74 16.70 11.51
CA ASP A 252 3.45 15.60 10.85
C ASP A 252 4.97 15.68 11.04
N SER A 253 5.62 14.52 10.97
CA SER A 253 7.09 14.41 11.08
C SER A 253 7.81 15.21 9.99
N PHE A 254 7.29 15.19 8.77
CA PHE A 254 7.78 15.99 7.65
C PHE A 254 6.72 17.03 7.27
N GLN A 255 7.06 18.30 7.35
CA GLN A 255 6.16 19.41 7.01
C GLN A 255 6.72 20.15 5.80
N THR A 256 5.88 20.29 4.78
CA THR A 256 6.20 20.95 3.52
C THR A 256 5.56 22.31 3.47
N PHE A 257 6.33 23.29 3.04
CA PHE A 257 5.87 24.66 2.96
C PHE A 257 6.19 25.26 1.58
N GLU A 258 5.22 25.96 0.99
CA GLU A 258 5.37 26.60 -0.31
C GLU A 258 6.13 27.92 -0.22
N ILE A 259 7.04 28.22 -1.16
CA ILE A 259 7.70 29.52 -1.17
C ILE A 259 6.76 30.64 -1.67
N LEU A 260 7.14 31.90 -1.44
CA LEU A 260 6.38 33.06 -1.92
C LEU A 260 6.26 33.08 -3.46
N GLU A 261 5.04 33.31 -3.96
CA GLU A 261 4.71 33.27 -5.39
C GLU A 261 5.65 34.07 -6.29
N ARG A 262 6.02 35.28 -5.83
CA ARG A 262 6.91 36.21 -6.56
C ARG A 262 8.32 35.64 -6.84
N HIS A 263 8.73 34.57 -6.15
CA HIS A 263 10.05 33.96 -6.28
C HIS A 263 10.02 32.57 -6.94
N LYS A 264 8.84 32.03 -7.33
CA LYS A 264 8.73 30.70 -7.96
C LYS A 264 9.43 30.62 -9.33
N GLU A 265 9.44 31.72 -10.07
CA GLU A 265 10.12 31.84 -11.37
C GLU A 265 11.61 32.23 -11.24
N GLU A 266 12.13 32.42 -10.02
CA GLU A 266 13.54 32.72 -9.81
C GLU A 266 14.35 31.44 -9.56
N THR A 267 15.62 31.44 -9.99
CA THR A 267 16.54 30.34 -9.71
C THR A 267 17.52 30.70 -8.62
N PHE A 268 17.93 29.70 -7.83
CA PHE A 268 18.89 29.86 -6.75
C PHE A 268 19.93 28.74 -6.79
N ARG A 269 21.20 29.10 -6.54
CA ARG A 269 22.30 28.12 -6.41
C ARG A 269 22.57 27.78 -4.95
N TYR A 270 22.37 28.75 -4.07
CA TYR A 270 22.66 28.62 -2.66
C TYR A 270 21.42 28.92 -1.85
N VAL A 271 21.31 28.27 -0.71
CA VAL A 271 20.24 28.57 0.21
C VAL A 271 20.70 28.57 1.65
N ARG A 272 20.27 29.62 2.35
CA ARG A 272 20.47 29.79 3.79
C ARG A 272 19.15 29.53 4.50
N VAL A 273 19.16 28.60 5.44
CA VAL A 273 18.06 28.43 6.39
C VAL A 273 18.47 29.06 7.71
N GLU A 274 17.66 29.98 8.19
CA GLU A 274 17.83 30.68 9.46
C GLU A 274 16.78 30.20 10.45
N ILE A 275 17.21 29.57 11.53
CA ILE A 275 16.35 29.14 12.63
C ILE A 275 16.34 30.25 13.68
N HIS A 276 15.13 30.69 14.06
CA HIS A 276 14.89 31.84 14.93
C HIS A 276 14.51 31.44 16.37
N ASP A 277 13.87 30.29 16.55
CA ASP A 277 13.59 29.70 17.87
C ASP A 277 13.36 28.18 17.75
N ASN A 278 13.25 27.53 18.90
CA ASN A 278 12.87 26.11 19.01
C ASN A 278 11.63 25.97 19.92
N HIS A 279 11.21 24.73 20.19
CA HIS A 279 10.05 24.44 21.04
C HIS A 279 10.36 24.46 22.56
N GLY A 280 11.36 25.23 22.99
CA GLY A 280 11.64 25.51 24.40
C GLY A 280 12.82 24.75 25.00
N HIS A 281 13.73 24.21 24.19
CA HIS A 281 14.95 23.59 24.70
C HIS A 281 16.06 24.63 24.85
N ASP A 282 16.52 24.87 26.08
CA ASP A 282 17.42 26.00 26.38
C ASP A 282 18.85 25.84 25.83
N VAL A 283 19.32 24.60 25.70
CA VAL A 283 20.74 24.32 25.38
C VAL A 283 20.98 24.08 23.89
N VAL A 284 20.07 23.39 23.19
CA VAL A 284 20.29 22.90 21.82
C VAL A 284 19.03 22.95 20.98
N THR A 285 19.23 23.09 19.67
CA THR A 285 18.22 22.84 18.65
C THR A 285 18.72 21.75 17.71
N CYS A 286 17.86 20.79 17.37
CA CYS A 286 18.22 19.63 16.56
C CYS A 286 17.42 19.59 15.26
N VAL A 287 18.12 19.48 14.13
CA VAL A 287 17.53 19.44 12.78
C VAL A 287 17.81 18.09 12.15
N TYR A 288 16.77 17.42 11.66
CA TYR A 288 16.89 16.08 11.06
C TYR A 288 17.01 16.10 9.55
N SER A 289 16.17 16.88 8.86
CA SER A 289 16.15 16.86 7.41
C SER A 289 15.66 18.17 6.80
N PHE A 290 16.31 18.61 5.73
CA PHE A 290 15.78 19.58 4.79
C PHE A 290 15.66 18.96 3.40
N ARG A 291 14.56 19.27 2.70
CA ARG A 291 14.32 18.89 1.30
C ARG A 291 13.89 20.11 0.50
N TRP A 292 14.34 20.19 -0.74
CA TRP A 292 13.96 21.24 -1.69
C TRP A 292 13.36 20.55 -2.89
N THR A 293 12.12 20.86 -3.17
CA THR A 293 11.38 20.24 -4.27
C THR A 293 10.99 21.31 -5.27
N LEU A 294 11.19 20.97 -6.55
CA LEU A 294 10.54 21.62 -7.69
C LEU A 294 9.14 21.04 -7.84
N PRO A 295 8.21 21.69 -8.56
CA PRO A 295 7.10 20.97 -9.14
C PRO A 295 7.68 20.01 -10.20
N VAL A 296 6.96 18.93 -10.47
CA VAL A 296 7.10 18.10 -11.68
C VAL A 296 7.44 19.01 -12.89
N PRO A 297 8.38 18.63 -13.79
CA PRO A 297 9.04 19.56 -14.70
C PRO A 297 8.04 20.49 -15.40
N PRO A 298 8.39 21.78 -15.56
CA PRO A 298 7.53 22.68 -16.31
C PRO A 298 7.31 22.08 -17.71
N PRO A 299 6.12 22.26 -18.30
CA PRO A 299 5.65 21.54 -19.50
C PRO A 299 6.49 21.74 -20.77
N HIS A 300 7.61 22.46 -20.69
CA HIS A 300 8.51 22.78 -21.79
C HIS A 300 9.91 22.16 -21.68
N LEU A 301 10.28 21.49 -20.58
CA LEU A 301 11.60 20.85 -20.45
C LEU A 301 11.51 19.36 -20.79
N SER A 302 12.07 18.99 -21.95
CA SER A 302 12.07 17.61 -22.42
C SER A 302 13.04 16.75 -21.59
N PRO A 303 12.79 15.43 -21.44
CA PRO A 303 13.67 14.51 -20.71
C PRO A 303 15.15 14.54 -21.15
N ALA A 304 15.43 15.03 -22.36
CA ALA A 304 16.77 15.17 -22.91
C ALA A 304 17.63 16.26 -22.23
N GLN A 305 17.06 17.13 -21.39
CA GLN A 305 17.83 18.13 -20.63
C GLN A 305 18.36 17.61 -19.29
N TRP A 306 17.99 16.39 -18.89
CA TRP A 306 18.50 15.72 -17.69
C TRP A 306 19.79 14.94 -17.93
N THR A 307 20.24 14.80 -19.18
CA THR A 307 21.54 14.17 -19.48
C THR A 307 22.68 15.12 -19.13
N LEU A 308 23.49 14.71 -18.14
CA LEU A 308 24.77 15.35 -17.84
C LEU A 308 25.59 15.50 -19.13
N PRO A 309 26.09 16.70 -19.45
CA PRO A 309 26.93 16.89 -20.63
C PRO A 309 28.31 16.29 -20.36
N VAL A 310 28.47 15.03 -20.80
CA VAL A 310 29.77 14.32 -20.99
C VAL A 310 30.57 14.04 -19.69
N PRO A 311 31.13 12.83 -19.51
CA PRO A 311 31.94 12.52 -18.34
C PRO A 311 33.24 13.35 -18.26
N PRO A 312 33.80 13.57 -17.05
CA PRO A 312 35.13 14.16 -16.87
C PRO A 312 36.19 13.41 -17.69
N PRO A 313 37.22 14.08 -18.22
CA PRO A 313 38.16 13.54 -19.20
C PRO A 313 39.05 12.38 -18.72
N HIS A 314 38.89 11.90 -17.48
CA HIS A 314 39.76 10.90 -16.85
C HIS A 314 39.08 9.56 -16.55
N LEU A 315 37.79 9.37 -16.87
CA LEU A 315 37.09 8.09 -16.67
C LEU A 315 36.64 7.52 -18.01
N SER A 316 36.98 6.24 -18.26
CA SER A 316 36.64 5.57 -19.52
C SER A 316 35.17 5.12 -19.52
N ARG A 317 34.56 5.05 -20.70
CA ARG A 317 33.14 4.67 -20.91
C ARG A 317 32.78 3.32 -20.25
N ALA A 318 33.75 2.40 -20.12
CA ALA A 318 33.57 1.08 -19.51
C ALA A 318 33.41 1.12 -17.98
N GLN A 319 33.86 2.18 -17.31
CA GLN A 319 33.79 2.32 -15.85
C GLN A 319 32.42 2.83 -15.35
N TRP A 320 31.55 3.26 -16.26
CA TRP A 320 30.21 3.80 -15.97
C TRP A 320 29.06 2.86 -16.32
N THR A 321 29.32 1.78 -17.07
CA THR A 321 28.29 0.78 -17.42
C THR A 321 28.12 -0.23 -16.29
N LEU A 322 26.99 -0.18 -15.59
CA LEU A 322 26.56 -1.29 -14.72
C LEU A 322 26.48 -2.58 -15.54
N PRO A 323 26.94 -3.73 -15.00
CA PRO A 323 27.08 -4.97 -15.77
C PRO A 323 25.74 -5.61 -16.18
N VAL A 324 24.61 -5.18 -15.62
CA VAL A 324 23.28 -5.69 -15.97
C VAL A 324 22.25 -4.55 -15.90
N PRO A 325 21.36 -4.39 -16.89
CA PRO A 325 20.29 -3.40 -16.85
C PRO A 325 19.20 -3.76 -15.81
N PRO A 326 18.51 -2.77 -15.21
CA PRO A 326 17.32 -3.02 -14.40
C PRO A 326 16.26 -3.79 -15.21
N PRO A 327 15.46 -4.67 -14.58
CA PRO A 327 14.61 -5.66 -15.27
C PRO A 327 13.47 -5.09 -16.13
N HIS A 328 13.38 -3.78 -16.29
CA HIS A 328 12.29 -3.06 -16.96
C HIS A 328 12.74 -2.15 -18.12
N LEU A 329 14.02 -2.18 -18.52
CA LEU A 329 14.53 -1.37 -19.63
C LEU A 329 15.08 -2.24 -20.78
N SER A 330 14.70 -1.90 -22.02
CA SER A 330 15.18 -2.62 -23.21
C SER A 330 16.60 -2.15 -23.61
N PRO A 331 17.46 -3.01 -24.20
CA PRO A 331 18.84 -2.66 -24.56
C PRO A 331 18.96 -1.46 -25.52
N ALA A 332 17.94 -1.22 -26.35
CA ALA A 332 17.91 -0.11 -27.30
C ALA A 332 17.69 1.27 -26.64
N GLN A 333 17.22 1.29 -25.39
CA GLN A 333 17.06 2.52 -24.60
C GLN A 333 18.32 2.85 -23.77
N TRP A 334 19.39 2.07 -23.94
CA TRP A 334 20.57 2.10 -23.07
C TRP A 334 21.90 2.28 -23.80
N THR A 335 21.89 2.91 -24.97
CA THR A 335 23.13 3.33 -25.65
C THR A 335 23.31 4.85 -25.55
N LEU A 336 24.31 5.26 -24.77
CA LEU A 336 24.89 6.62 -24.82
C LEU A 336 25.49 6.83 -26.21
N GLN A 337 25.00 7.82 -26.97
CA GLN A 337 25.70 8.29 -28.17
C GLN A 337 27.07 8.87 -27.78
#